data_AF-A0A6A1X1D6-F1
#
_entry.id   AF-A0A6A1X1D6-F1
#
_cell.length_a   1.000
_cell.length_b   1.000
_cell.length_c   1.000
_cell.angle_alpha   90.00
_cell.angle_beta   90.00
_cell.angle_gamma   90.00
#
_symmetry.space_group_name_H-M   'P 1'
#
loop_
_entity.id
_entity.type
_entity.pdbx_description
1 polymer ?
#
loop_
_entity_poly.entity_id
_entity_poly.type
_entity_poly.pdbx_seq_one_letter_code
_entity_poly.pdbx_strand_id
1 'polypeptide(L)'
;NPYGLPLDSRKEYTKSDWIMWTAAMSSDRVTFEKLSDPIYKYINETVSRVPISDWHHTDSGKWVGFRARSVIGGYWMKVLMDKVQNNQ
;
A
#
# COMPACT_ATOMS: atom_id res chain seq x y z
N ASN A 1 8.51 -5.80 -9.11
CA ASN A 1 7.94 -4.57 -8.51
C ASN A 1 8.19 -4.57 -7.01
N PRO A 2 9.39 -4.14 -6.57
CA PRO A 2 9.81 -4.17 -5.16
C PRO A 2 8.98 -3.32 -4.19
N TYR A 3 8.27 -2.31 -4.70
CA TYR A 3 7.60 -1.29 -3.88
C TYR A 3 6.07 -1.33 -3.97
N GLY A 4 5.50 -2.40 -4.53
CA GLY A 4 4.04 -2.55 -4.64
C GLY A 4 3.62 -3.34 -5.87
N LEU A 5 2.32 -3.56 -6.00
CA LEU A 5 1.70 -4.16 -7.17
C LEU A 5 1.27 -3.05 -8.15
N PRO A 6 1.71 -3.03 -9.42
CA PRO A 6 1.23 -2.05 -10.40
C PRO A 6 -0.29 -2.11 -10.56
N LEU A 7 -0.92 -0.96 -10.86
CA LEU A 7 -2.37 -0.91 -11.08
C LEU A 7 -2.81 -1.78 -12.27
N ASP A 8 -1.98 -1.82 -13.32
CA ASP A 8 -2.19 -2.62 -14.51
C ASP A 8 -0.88 -2.74 -15.30
N SER A 9 -0.92 -3.37 -16.48
CA SER A 9 0.25 -3.64 -17.31
C SER A 9 0.78 -2.44 -18.12
N ARG A 10 0.13 -1.28 -18.07
CA ARG A 10 0.49 -0.12 -18.90
C ARG A 10 1.60 0.73 -18.29
N LYS A 11 1.71 0.72 -16.96
CA LYS A 11 2.66 1.54 -16.19
C LYS A 11 3.04 0.89 -14.87
N GLU A 12 4.25 1.16 -14.43
CA GLU A 12 4.86 0.62 -13.22
C GLU A 12 4.44 1.37 -11.95
N TYR A 13 3.44 2.24 -11.98
CA TYR A 13 2.95 2.95 -10.78
C TYR A 13 1.82 2.21 -10.07
N THR A 14 1.59 2.55 -8.81
CA THR A 14 0.55 1.92 -7.98
C THR A 14 -0.23 2.92 -7.12
N LYS A 15 -1.30 2.43 -6.48
CA LYS A 15 -2.02 3.08 -5.39
C LYS A 15 -1.87 2.24 -4.11
N SER A 16 -1.05 2.70 -3.18
CA SER A 16 -0.71 1.92 -1.98
C SER A 16 -1.90 1.68 -1.05
N ASP A 17 -2.83 2.63 -0.97
CA ASP A 17 -4.06 2.51 -0.18
C ASP A 17 -4.97 1.39 -0.69
N TRP A 18 -5.09 1.23 -2.01
CA TRP A 18 -5.85 0.14 -2.63
C TRP A 18 -5.21 -1.22 -2.39
N ILE A 19 -3.87 -1.28 -2.41
CA ILE A 19 -3.14 -2.51 -2.06
C ILE A 19 -3.43 -2.89 -0.60
N MET A 20 -3.36 -1.96 0.34
CA MET A 20 -3.63 -2.26 1.76
C MET A 20 -5.08 -2.69 2.00
N TRP A 21 -6.04 -2.10 1.30
CA TRP A 21 -7.43 -2.56 1.29
C TRP A 21 -7.57 -3.99 0.78
N THR A 22 -6.94 -4.29 -0.35
CA THR A 22 -6.99 -5.63 -0.96
C THR A 22 -6.29 -6.66 -0.07
N ALA A 23 -5.14 -6.29 0.49
CA ALA A 23 -4.38 -7.12 1.41
C ALA A 23 -5.24 -7.50 2.62
N ALA A 24 -5.97 -6.55 3.20
CA ALA A 24 -6.81 -6.78 4.37
C ALA A 24 -7.93 -7.81 4.14
N MET A 25 -8.37 -8.01 2.88
CA MET A 25 -9.35 -9.03 2.50
C MET A 25 -8.76 -10.44 2.35
N SER A 26 -7.45 -10.60 2.49
CA SER A 26 -6.79 -11.90 2.41
C SER A 26 -7.25 -12.81 3.55
N SER A 27 -7.45 -14.10 3.25
CA SER A 27 -7.88 -15.09 4.25
C SER A 27 -6.76 -15.53 5.21
N ASP A 28 -5.49 -15.25 4.86
CA ASP A 28 -4.34 -15.66 5.63
C ASP A 28 -3.26 -14.57 5.71
N ARG A 29 -2.41 -14.69 6.73
CA ARG A 29 -1.33 -13.73 6.99
C ARG A 29 -0.28 -13.69 5.89
N VAL A 30 0.05 -14.84 5.29
CA VAL A 30 1.11 -14.92 4.27
C VAL A 30 0.70 -14.14 3.03
N THR A 31 -0.56 -14.24 2.61
CA THR A 31 -1.11 -13.48 1.49
C THR A 31 -1.21 -11.99 1.82
N PHE A 32 -1.60 -11.63 3.05
CA PHE A 32 -1.58 -10.24 3.52
C PHE A 32 -0.17 -9.64 3.41
N GLU A 33 0.84 -10.32 3.98
CA GLU A 33 2.24 -9.87 4.00
C GLU A 33 2.83 -9.74 2.60
N LYS A 34 2.51 -10.66 1.67
CA LYS A 34 2.92 -10.54 0.26
C LYS A 34 2.50 -9.22 -0.40
N LEU A 35 1.38 -8.64 0.02
CA LEU A 35 0.87 -7.38 -0.51
C LEU A 35 1.31 -6.17 0.34
N SER A 36 1.40 -6.30 1.67
CA SER A 36 1.78 -5.19 2.56
C SER A 36 3.28 -4.94 2.63
N ASP A 37 4.11 -5.98 2.56
CA ASP A 37 5.57 -5.86 2.72
C ASP A 37 6.23 -4.97 1.67
N PRO A 38 5.83 -5.02 0.36
CA PRO A 38 6.33 -4.07 -0.62
C PRO A 38 5.98 -2.61 -0.29
N ILE A 39 4.82 -2.36 0.33
CA ILE A 39 4.42 -1.01 0.78
C ILE A 39 5.26 -0.58 1.99
N TYR A 40 5.48 -1.47 2.95
CA TYR A 40 6.38 -1.22 4.08
C TYR A 40 7.79 -0.87 3.58
N LYS A 41 8.32 -1.64 2.63
CA LYS A 41 9.61 -1.39 1.99
C LYS A 41 9.66 -0.03 1.29
N TYR A 42 8.62 0.32 0.52
CA TYR A 42 8.50 1.63 -0.11
C TYR A 42 8.62 2.78 0.89
N ILE A 43 7.89 2.70 2.00
CA ILE A 43 7.87 3.76 3.00
C ILE A 43 9.24 3.94 3.65
N ASN A 44 9.94 2.83 3.90
CA ASN A 44 11.26 2.86 4.53
C ASN A 44 12.39 3.30 3.58
N GLU A 45 12.30 2.96 2.29
CA GLU A 45 13.42 3.11 1.35
C GLU A 45 13.21 4.22 0.32
N THR A 46 12.02 4.83 0.25
CA THR A 46 11.77 5.86 -0.77
C THR A 46 12.74 7.04 -0.64
N VAL A 47 13.35 7.41 -1.77
CA VAL A 47 14.22 8.59 -1.88
C VAL A 47 13.43 9.89 -2.06
N SER A 48 12.10 9.79 -2.17
CA SER A 48 11.23 10.94 -2.42
C SER A 48 11.14 11.80 -1.15
N ARG A 49 11.65 13.02 -1.21
CA ARG A 49 11.66 13.97 -0.06
C ARG A 49 10.32 14.71 0.07
N VAL A 50 9.22 13.97 0.01
CA VAL A 50 7.84 14.47 0.17
C VAL A 50 7.16 13.70 1.30
N PRO A 51 6.13 14.26 1.96
CA PRO A 51 5.25 13.46 2.81
C PRO A 51 4.75 12.26 2.03
N ILE A 52 4.56 11.14 2.73
CA ILE A 52 4.19 9.86 2.12
C ILE A 52 3.09 10.06 1.07
N SER A 53 3.35 9.50 -0.12
CA SER A 53 2.42 9.54 -1.24
C SER A 53 1.79 8.17 -1.41
N ASP A 54 0.50 8.20 -1.71
CA ASP A 54 -0.26 7.02 -2.08
C ASP A 54 -0.11 6.65 -3.57
N TRP A 55 0.56 7.48 -4.38
CA TRP A 55 0.80 7.20 -5.80
C TRP A 55 2.29 7.31 -6.15
N HIS A 56 2.91 6.15 -6.31
CA HIS A 56 4.35 6.00 -6.54
C HIS A 56 4.67 4.91 -7.57
N HIS A 57 5.89 4.97 -8.08
CA HIS A 57 6.49 3.96 -8.93
C HIS A 57 6.88 2.71 -8.13
N THR A 58 6.46 1.54 -8.58
CA THR A 58 6.68 0.26 -7.90
C THR A 58 8.07 -0.34 -8.15
N ASP A 59 8.78 0.13 -9.17
CA ASP A 59 10.13 -0.28 -9.55
C ASP A 59 11.20 0.53 -8.80
N SER A 60 10.94 1.83 -8.60
CA SER A 60 11.91 2.79 -8.05
C SER A 60 11.50 3.41 -6.72
N GLY A 61 10.24 3.27 -6.29
CA GLY A 61 9.72 3.90 -5.08
C GLY A 61 9.60 5.43 -5.21
N LYS A 62 9.79 5.98 -6.40
CA LYS A 62 9.71 7.41 -6.64
C LYS A 62 8.27 7.87 -6.69
N TRP A 63 8.02 9.01 -6.06
CA TRP A 63 6.75 9.72 -6.10
C TRP A 63 6.32 10.01 -7.55
N VAL A 64 5.04 9.79 -7.86
CA VAL A 64 4.41 10.18 -9.13
C VAL A 64 3.59 11.45 -8.95
N GLY A 65 2.67 11.43 -7.99
CA GLY A 65 1.69 12.48 -7.76
C GLY A 65 0.98 12.29 -6.42
N PHE A 66 0.24 13.30 -5.97
CA PHE A 66 -0.40 13.35 -4.64
C PHE A 66 0.59 13.27 -3.45
N ARG A 67 0.25 13.95 -2.36
CA ARG A 67 1.05 13.97 -1.12
C ARG A 67 0.15 14.27 0.06
N ALA A 68 0.43 13.66 1.22
CA ALA A 68 -0.27 13.94 2.48
C ALA A 68 -1.81 13.91 2.37
N ARG A 69 -2.35 12.95 1.61
CA ARG A 69 -3.80 12.81 1.43
C ARG A 69 -4.40 11.91 2.50
N SER A 70 -5.62 12.21 2.94
CA SER A 70 -6.34 11.42 3.95
C SER A 70 -6.58 9.96 3.54
N VAL A 71 -6.55 9.64 2.23
CA VAL A 71 -6.68 8.26 1.73
C VAL A 71 -5.62 7.30 2.27
N ILE A 72 -4.48 7.80 2.77
CA ILE A 72 -3.46 7.00 3.47
C ILE A 72 -4.04 6.30 4.72
N GLY A 73 -5.16 6.78 5.26
CA GLY A 73 -5.94 6.06 6.26
C GLY A 73 -6.30 4.62 5.86
N GLY A 74 -6.35 4.31 4.55
CA GLY A 74 -6.53 2.94 4.05
C GLY A 74 -5.47 1.95 4.52
N TYR A 75 -4.31 2.41 5.01
CA TYR A 75 -3.29 1.51 5.59
C TYR A 75 -3.77 0.84 6.89
N TRP A 76 -4.75 1.43 7.56
CA TRP A 76 -5.34 0.89 8.78
C TRP A 76 -6.46 -0.12 8.50
N MET A 77 -6.69 -0.50 7.24
CA MET A 77 -7.83 -1.36 6.89
C MET A 77 -7.80 -2.71 7.59
N LYS A 78 -6.61 -3.33 7.73
CA LYS A 78 -6.48 -4.59 8.47
C LYS A 78 -6.92 -4.44 9.93
N VAL A 79 -6.51 -3.37 10.59
CA VAL A 79 -6.92 -3.06 11.97
C VAL A 79 -8.43 -2.88 12.09
N LEU A 80 -9.05 -2.17 11.12
CA LEU A 80 -10.50 -2.01 11.08
C LEU A 80 -11.21 -3.35 10.88
N MET A 81 -10.77 -4.16 9.92
CA MET A 81 -11.37 -5.47 9.63
C MET A 81 -11.28 -6.41 10.82
N ASP A 82 -10.11 -6.49 11.47
CA ASP A 82 -9.91 -7.31 12.68
C ASP A 82 -10.84 -6.84 13.80
N LYS A 83 -10.99 -5.52 14.00
CA LYS A 83 -11.91 -4.97 15.00
C LYS A 83 -13.37 -5.31 14.69
N VAL A 84 -13.78 -5.27 13.43
CA VAL A 84 -15.17 -5.60 13.04
C VAL A 84 -15.44 -7.09 13.20
N GLN A 85 -14.49 -7.96 12.84
CA GLN A 85 -14.63 -9.41 12.97
C GLN A 85 -14.59 -9.89 14.42
N ASN A 86 -13.73 -9.30 15.27
CA ASN A 86 -13.66 -9.66 16.68
C ASN A 86 -14.87 -9.22 17.52
N ASN A 87 -15.73 -8.35 16.97
CA ASN A 87 -16.97 -7.90 17.61
C ASN A 87 -18.22 -8.66 17.10
N GLN A 88 -18.02 -9.71 16.28
CA GLN A 88 -19.06 -10.66 15.86
C GLN A 88 -18.92 -11.96 16.65
#